data_AF-A0A6G1FRR5-F1
#
_entry.id   AF-A0A6G1FRR5-F1
#
_cell.length_a   1.000
_cell.length_b   1.000
_cell.length_c   1.000
_cell.angle_alpha   90.00
_cell.angle_beta   90.00
_cell.angle_gamma   90.00
#
_symmetry.space_group_name_H-M   'P 1'
#
loop_
_entity.id
_entity.type
_entity.pdbx_description
1 polymer ?
#
loop_
_entity_poly.entity_id
_entity_poly.type
_entity_poly.pdbx_seq_one_letter_code
_entity_poly.pdbx_strand_id
1 'polypeptide(L)'
;DLLLSLPQELRIQILVNLSLDDILSLRRCSAAFNQLVKSCESPVVRHHVRNILTDLEVKLYPAPAPMEADLNYLLNLRHREIVVRKLAKQMCDFVAIDVLKRNNARRRKEFEPRYRHMYSKMLPLLLILGQFFESFRKSVLDRCFANSSPDKKFRLVPGTTVWDEQLAIMDQYKKQQLLDCYHMYGFILQVFERKLRPPRFNQLLNRFLPGYNRRPASTKEIETTLILGGIDAVRQILLPRTYVERRRALSTFLGGLDPAMDHRWERNWRR
;
A
#
# COMPACT_ATOMS: atom_id res chain seq x y z
N ASP A 1 29.65 -25.52 -10.46
CA ASP A 1 28.74 -24.42 -10.85
C ASP A 1 29.16 -23.74 -12.15
N LEU A 2 28.61 -24.21 -13.27
CA LEU A 2 28.87 -23.67 -14.62
C LEU A 2 28.56 -22.18 -14.77
N LEU A 3 27.59 -21.66 -14.02
CA LEU A 3 27.18 -20.26 -14.10
C LEU A 3 28.17 -19.32 -13.39
N LEU A 4 28.82 -19.80 -12.32
CA LEU A 4 29.82 -19.04 -11.57
C LEU A 4 31.19 -19.01 -12.27
N SER A 5 31.43 -19.88 -13.26
CA SER A 5 32.65 -19.86 -14.08
C SER A 5 32.55 -18.96 -15.30
N LEU A 6 31.37 -18.45 -15.65
CA LEU A 6 31.18 -17.58 -16.82
C LEU A 6 31.85 -16.20 -16.63
N PRO A 7 32.24 -15.48 -17.70
CA PRO A 7 32.57 -14.05 -17.64
C PRO A 7 31.43 -13.20 -17.06
N GLN A 8 31.77 -12.06 -16.45
CA GLN A 8 30.81 -11.19 -15.75
C GLN A 8 29.68 -10.71 -16.67
N GLU A 9 30.00 -10.43 -17.93
CA GLU A 9 29.09 -9.94 -18.95
C GLU A 9 28.00 -10.97 -19.25
N LEU A 10 28.38 -12.25 -19.37
CA LEU A 10 27.43 -13.34 -19.60
C LEU A 10 26.54 -13.57 -18.38
N ARG A 11 27.10 -13.45 -17.17
CA ARG A 11 26.30 -13.55 -15.93
C ARG A 11 25.25 -12.44 -15.87
N ILE A 12 25.63 -11.20 -16.19
CA ILE A 12 24.70 -10.05 -16.23
C ILE A 12 23.60 -10.31 -17.27
N GLN A 13 23.96 -10.72 -18.49
CA GLN A 13 22.98 -11.02 -19.54
C GLN A 13 21.98 -12.10 -19.13
N ILE A 14 22.44 -13.18 -18.48
CA ILE A 14 21.54 -14.21 -17.97
C ILE A 14 20.61 -13.61 -16.90
N LEU A 15 21.17 -12.94 -15.88
CA LEU A 15 20.40 -12.40 -14.76
C LEU A 15 19.35 -11.38 -15.18
N VAL A 16 19.69 -10.53 -16.15
CA VAL A 16 18.83 -9.46 -16.64
C VAL A 16 17.57 -9.99 -17.36
N ASN A 17 17.65 -11.19 -17.94
CA ASN A 17 16.52 -11.82 -18.63
C ASN A 17 15.65 -12.69 -17.70
N LEU A 18 16.03 -12.85 -16.43
CA LEU A 18 15.24 -13.60 -15.45
C LEU A 18 14.08 -12.75 -14.90
N SER A 19 13.01 -13.42 -14.48
CA SER A 19 11.96 -12.74 -13.71
C SER A 19 12.48 -12.35 -12.32
N LEU A 20 11.85 -11.35 -11.70
CA LEU A 20 12.21 -10.94 -10.33
C LEU A 20 12.05 -12.10 -9.33
N ASP A 21 11.07 -12.97 -9.53
CA ASP A 21 10.81 -14.14 -8.67
C ASP A 21 11.94 -15.18 -8.82
N ASP A 22 12.47 -15.36 -10.03
CA ASP A 22 13.62 -16.25 -10.30
C ASP A 22 14.91 -15.69 -9.71
N ILE A 23 15.14 -14.38 -9.84
CA ILE A 23 16.30 -13.69 -9.23
C ILE A 23 16.27 -13.87 -7.71
N LEU A 24 15.10 -13.70 -7.08
CA LEU A 24 14.94 -13.90 -5.64
C LEU A 24 15.13 -15.36 -5.23
N SER A 25 14.66 -16.30 -6.04
CA SER A 25 14.88 -17.73 -5.83
C SER A 25 16.36 -18.09 -5.92
N LEU A 26 17.07 -17.54 -6.91
CA LEU A 26 18.50 -17.74 -7.12
C LEU A 26 19.33 -17.25 -5.92
N ARG A 27 18.98 -16.11 -5.32
CA ARG A 27 19.61 -15.60 -4.09
C ARG A 27 19.49 -16.56 -2.91
N ARG A 28 18.44 -17.39 -2.87
CA ARG A 28 18.20 -18.35 -1.79
C ARG A 28 18.90 -19.69 -2.01
N CYS A 29 19.37 -19.97 -3.22
CA CYS A 29 20.01 -21.25 -3.55
C CYS A 29 21.39 -21.42 -2.89
N SER A 30 22.24 -20.39 -2.90
CA SER A 30 23.56 -20.44 -2.25
C SER A 30 24.11 -19.06 -1.92
N ALA A 31 25.10 -18.99 -1.02
CA ALA A 31 25.79 -17.75 -0.67
C ALA A 31 26.51 -17.13 -1.88
N ALA A 32 27.09 -17.97 -2.76
CA ALA A 32 27.76 -17.52 -3.98
C ALA A 32 26.77 -16.89 -4.98
N PHE A 33 25.59 -17.47 -5.15
CA PHE A 33 24.54 -16.89 -5.98
C PHE A 33 23.99 -15.58 -5.40
N ASN A 34 23.85 -15.48 -4.07
CA ASN A 34 23.47 -14.22 -3.44
C ASN A 34 24.51 -13.12 -3.66
N GLN A 35 25.81 -13.42 -3.55
CA GLN A 35 26.89 -12.48 -3.87
C GLN A 35 26.90 -12.09 -5.34
N LEU A 36 26.66 -13.04 -6.25
CA LEU A 36 26.54 -12.78 -7.68
C LEU A 36 25.40 -11.80 -7.99
N VAL A 37 24.22 -12.03 -7.43
CA VAL A 37 23.09 -11.12 -7.65
C VAL A 37 23.42 -9.74 -7.09
N LYS A 38 24.00 -9.67 -5.88
CA LYS A 38 24.43 -8.41 -5.26
C LYS A 38 25.42 -7.61 -6.12
N SER A 39 26.37 -8.27 -6.79
CA SER A 39 27.32 -7.56 -7.67
C SER A 39 26.70 -7.10 -8.98
N CYS A 40 25.53 -7.62 -9.35
CA CYS A 40 24.84 -7.33 -10.61
C CYS A 40 23.52 -6.54 -10.43
N GLU A 41 23.24 -6.00 -9.23
CA GLU A 41 21.95 -5.34 -8.94
C GLU A 41 21.70 -4.13 -9.84
N SER A 42 22.66 -3.22 -9.99
CA SER A 42 22.48 -2.01 -10.81
C SER A 42 22.17 -2.32 -12.29
N PRO A 43 22.89 -3.21 -13.00
CA PRO A 43 22.51 -3.65 -14.34
C PRO A 43 21.10 -4.24 -14.43
N VAL A 44 20.71 -5.08 -13.46
CA VAL A 44 19.38 -5.69 -13.40
C VAL A 44 18.31 -4.62 -13.23
N VAL A 45 18.45 -3.74 -12.23
CA VAL A 45 17.50 -2.66 -11.97
C VAL A 45 17.31 -1.78 -13.20
N ARG A 46 18.41 -1.37 -13.86
CA ARG A 46 18.33 -0.54 -15.06
C ARG A 46 17.57 -1.21 -16.21
N HIS A 47 17.79 -2.50 -16.44
CA HIS A 47 17.07 -3.21 -17.48
C HIS A 47 15.58 -3.32 -17.16
N HIS A 48 15.22 -3.68 -15.92
CA HIS A 48 13.83 -3.77 -15.50
C HIS A 48 13.11 -2.42 -15.63
N VAL A 49 13.75 -1.33 -15.21
CA VAL A 49 13.21 0.03 -15.34
C VAL A 49 12.96 0.39 -16.80
N ARG A 50 13.88 0.04 -17.70
CA ARG A 50 13.79 0.40 -19.12
C ARG A 50 12.78 -0.44 -19.91
N ASN A 51 12.68 -1.73 -19.61
CA ASN A 51 11.99 -2.68 -20.50
C ASN A 51 10.74 -3.31 -19.89
N ILE A 52 10.57 -3.27 -18.57
CA ILE A 52 9.50 -3.99 -17.87
C ILE A 52 8.52 -3.03 -17.19
N LEU A 53 9.01 -1.94 -16.58
CA LEU A 53 8.16 -0.98 -15.88
C LEU A 53 7.36 -0.11 -16.84
N THR A 54 6.17 0.28 -16.40
CA THR A 54 5.32 1.22 -17.15
C THR A 54 5.76 2.67 -16.92
N ASP A 55 5.47 3.56 -17.88
CA ASP A 55 5.76 5.00 -17.77
C ASP A 55 5.16 5.63 -16.50
N LEU A 56 3.99 5.15 -16.07
CA LEU A 56 3.35 5.62 -14.84
C LEU A 56 4.17 5.25 -13.61
N GLU A 57 4.65 4.01 -13.52
CA GLU A 57 5.47 3.54 -12.40
C GLU A 57 6.80 4.29 -12.33
N VAL A 58 7.47 4.45 -13.47
CA VAL A 58 8.73 5.20 -13.56
C VAL A 58 8.54 6.66 -13.17
N LYS A 59 7.41 7.27 -13.57
CA LYS A 59 7.09 8.66 -13.20
C LYS A 59 6.80 8.82 -11.72
N LEU A 60 6.03 7.90 -11.12
CA LEU A 60 5.63 7.97 -9.71
C LEU A 60 6.79 7.60 -8.76
N TYR A 61 7.61 6.64 -9.15
CA TYR A 61 8.72 6.11 -8.37
C TYR A 61 9.99 6.16 -9.22
N PRO A 62 10.64 7.32 -9.35
CA PRO A 62 11.84 7.44 -10.18
C PRO A 62 12.94 6.50 -9.69
N ALA A 63 13.67 5.91 -10.65
CA ALA A 63 14.77 5.03 -10.34
C ALA A 63 15.92 5.81 -9.66
N PRO A 64 16.62 5.19 -8.71
CA PRO A 64 17.84 5.77 -8.12
C PRO A 64 18.92 5.97 -9.17
N ALA A 65 19.93 6.79 -8.85
CA ALA A 65 21.07 7.02 -9.73
C ALA A 65 21.76 5.69 -10.11
N PRO A 66 22.40 5.58 -11.29
CA PRO A 66 22.94 4.30 -11.79
C PRO A 66 23.91 3.59 -10.83
N MET A 67 24.65 4.34 -10.00
CA MET A 67 25.57 3.80 -9.00
C MET A 67 24.90 3.41 -7.67
N GLU A 68 23.68 3.89 -7.43
CA GLU A 68 22.89 3.66 -6.21
C GLU A 68 21.74 2.67 -6.44
N ALA A 69 21.65 2.10 -7.65
CA ALA A 69 20.56 1.22 -8.04
C ALA A 69 20.66 -0.14 -7.33
N ASP A 70 19.81 -0.30 -6.32
CA ASP A 70 19.65 -1.50 -5.50
C ASP A 70 18.38 -2.27 -5.91
N LEU A 71 18.46 -3.60 -5.85
CA LEU A 71 17.32 -4.49 -6.04
C LEU A 71 16.15 -4.17 -5.10
N ASN A 72 16.40 -3.60 -3.92
CA ASN A 72 15.37 -3.11 -3.00
C ASN A 72 14.39 -2.13 -3.64
N TYR A 73 14.83 -1.31 -4.60
CA TYR A 73 13.93 -0.44 -5.37
C TYR A 73 12.86 -1.25 -6.09
N LEU A 74 13.26 -2.31 -6.83
CA LEU A 74 12.33 -3.19 -7.53
C LEU A 74 11.43 -3.96 -6.57
N LEU A 75 11.96 -4.39 -5.42
CA LEU A 75 11.17 -5.09 -4.40
C LEU A 75 10.09 -4.19 -3.79
N ASN A 76 10.44 -2.95 -3.49
CA ASN A 76 9.48 -1.97 -2.97
C ASN A 76 8.40 -1.64 -4.01
N LEU A 77 8.78 -1.48 -5.28
CA LEU A 77 7.81 -1.25 -6.36
C LEU A 77 6.88 -2.45 -6.54
N ARG A 78 7.44 -3.67 -6.56
CA ARG A 78 6.65 -4.91 -6.64
C ARG A 78 5.70 -5.05 -5.46
N HIS A 79 6.14 -4.70 -4.26
CA HIS A 79 5.30 -4.70 -3.07
C HIS A 79 4.09 -3.76 -3.26
N ARG A 80 4.32 -2.52 -3.69
CA ARG A 80 3.26 -1.53 -3.95
C ARG A 80 2.28 -2.02 -5.00
N GLU A 81 2.78 -2.61 -6.08
CA GLU A 81 1.95 -3.20 -7.13
C GLU A 81 1.03 -4.31 -6.57
N ILE A 82 1.58 -5.21 -5.76
CA ILE A 82 0.82 -6.28 -5.11
C ILE A 82 -0.24 -5.70 -4.16
N VAL A 83 0.10 -4.69 -3.38
CA VAL A 83 -0.81 -4.00 -2.45
C VAL A 83 -1.97 -3.37 -3.22
N VAL A 84 -1.68 -2.61 -4.28
CA VAL A 84 -2.68 -1.96 -5.14
C VAL A 84 -3.58 -2.99 -5.81
N ARG A 85 -3.03 -4.05 -6.39
CA ARG A 85 -3.81 -5.14 -7.02
C ARG A 85 -4.76 -5.81 -6.03
N LYS A 86 -4.28 -6.10 -4.82
CA LYS A 86 -5.11 -6.70 -3.76
C LYS A 86 -6.22 -5.74 -3.31
N LEU A 87 -5.92 -4.46 -3.12
CA LEU A 87 -6.95 -3.48 -2.75
C LEU A 87 -7.97 -3.29 -3.87
N ALA A 88 -7.54 -3.16 -5.12
CA ALA A 88 -8.43 -3.07 -6.28
C ALA A 88 -9.39 -4.26 -6.32
N LYS A 89 -8.89 -5.48 -6.09
CA LYS A 89 -9.72 -6.67 -5.99
C LYS A 89 -10.75 -6.57 -4.86
N GLN A 90 -10.34 -6.17 -3.66
CA GLN A 90 -11.26 -5.98 -2.52
C GLN A 90 -12.35 -4.94 -2.82
N MET A 91 -11.99 -3.86 -3.50
CA MET A 91 -12.91 -2.80 -3.92
C MET A 91 -13.90 -3.29 -4.98
N CYS A 92 -13.42 -4.02 -5.99
CA CYS A 92 -14.26 -4.64 -7.01
C CYS A 92 -15.22 -5.68 -6.40
N ASP A 93 -14.72 -6.51 -5.48
CA ASP A 93 -15.52 -7.51 -4.77
C ASP A 93 -16.59 -6.84 -3.92
N PHE A 94 -16.28 -5.71 -3.26
CA PHE A 94 -17.26 -4.92 -2.53
C PHE A 94 -18.40 -4.44 -3.44
N VAL A 95 -18.09 -3.87 -4.61
CA VAL A 95 -19.12 -3.44 -5.56
C VAL A 95 -19.95 -4.63 -6.04
N ALA A 96 -19.30 -5.72 -6.45
CA ALA A 96 -20.00 -6.88 -6.99
C ALA A 96 -20.92 -7.55 -5.95
N ILE A 97 -20.42 -7.78 -4.73
CA ILE A 97 -21.07 -8.58 -3.69
C ILE A 97 -21.96 -7.70 -2.82
N ASP A 98 -21.42 -6.62 -2.25
CA ASP A 98 -22.13 -5.83 -1.24
C ASP A 98 -23.11 -4.83 -1.85
N VAL A 99 -22.76 -4.24 -2.99
CA VAL A 99 -23.58 -3.22 -3.67
C VAL A 99 -24.55 -3.88 -4.67
N LEU A 100 -24.03 -4.66 -5.62
CA LEU A 100 -24.82 -5.22 -6.72
C LEU A 100 -25.41 -6.62 -6.44
N LYS A 101 -25.12 -7.21 -5.27
CA LYS A 101 -25.63 -8.51 -4.82
C LYS A 101 -25.41 -9.65 -5.83
N ARG A 102 -24.26 -9.65 -6.51
CA ARG A 102 -23.82 -10.69 -7.46
C ARG A 102 -23.15 -11.85 -6.72
N ASN A 103 -23.94 -12.53 -5.90
CA ASN A 103 -23.44 -13.61 -5.02
C ASN A 103 -23.41 -14.98 -5.68
N ASN A 104 -24.16 -15.16 -6.79
CA ASN A 104 -24.30 -16.45 -7.46
C ASN A 104 -23.33 -16.57 -8.64
N ALA A 105 -22.88 -17.79 -8.95
CA ALA A 105 -21.89 -18.06 -10.01
C ALA A 105 -22.31 -17.51 -11.38
N ARG A 106 -23.58 -17.71 -11.78
CA ARG A 106 -24.13 -17.18 -13.04
C ARG A 106 -24.06 -15.65 -13.11
N ARG A 107 -24.53 -14.97 -12.06
CA ARG A 107 -24.53 -13.50 -11.97
C ARG A 107 -23.11 -12.91 -11.95
N ARG A 108 -22.12 -13.65 -11.41
CA ARG A 108 -20.71 -13.27 -11.47
C ARG A 108 -20.16 -13.40 -12.89
N LYS A 109 -20.44 -14.51 -13.58
CA LYS A 109 -20.03 -14.70 -14.98
C LYS A 109 -20.56 -13.60 -15.89
N GLU A 110 -21.82 -13.21 -15.72
CA GLU A 110 -22.44 -12.09 -16.46
C GLU A 110 -21.80 -10.73 -16.14
N PHE A 111 -21.27 -10.54 -14.93
CA PHE A 111 -20.64 -9.29 -14.49
C PHE A 111 -19.14 -9.21 -14.79
N GLU A 112 -18.50 -10.33 -15.17
CA GLU A 112 -17.05 -10.45 -15.35
C GLU A 112 -16.44 -9.37 -16.27
N PRO A 113 -17.03 -8.99 -17.42
CA PRO A 113 -16.45 -7.94 -18.26
C PRO A 113 -16.39 -6.58 -17.54
N ARG A 114 -17.43 -6.25 -16.77
CA ARG A 114 -17.49 -5.00 -15.98
C ARG A 114 -16.54 -5.06 -14.79
N TYR A 115 -16.40 -6.23 -14.17
CA TYR A 115 -15.43 -6.46 -13.10
C TYR A 115 -14.00 -6.17 -13.59
N ARG A 116 -13.60 -6.74 -14.73
CA ARG A 116 -12.27 -6.53 -15.31
C ARG A 116 -12.03 -5.07 -15.68
N HIS A 117 -13.04 -4.41 -16.25
CA HIS A 117 -12.95 -2.99 -16.60
C HIS A 117 -12.79 -2.10 -15.36
N MET A 118 -13.60 -2.34 -14.32
CA MET A 118 -13.47 -1.62 -13.05
C MET A 118 -12.09 -1.85 -12.42
N TYR A 119 -11.64 -3.10 -12.38
CA TYR A 119 -10.33 -3.47 -11.86
C TYR A 119 -9.20 -2.74 -12.61
N SER A 120 -9.19 -2.77 -13.94
CA SER A 120 -8.15 -2.12 -14.74
C SER A 120 -8.15 -0.59 -14.59
N LYS A 121 -9.31 0.03 -14.42
CA LYS A 121 -9.43 1.48 -14.18
C LYS A 121 -9.00 1.89 -12.78
N MET A 122 -9.20 1.04 -11.77
CA MET A 122 -8.80 1.33 -10.38
C MET A 122 -7.29 1.26 -10.16
N LEU A 123 -6.58 0.37 -10.85
CA LEU A 123 -5.13 0.17 -10.65
C LEU A 123 -4.30 1.46 -10.74
N PRO A 124 -4.35 2.25 -11.84
CA PRO A 124 -3.53 3.46 -11.94
C PRO A 124 -3.93 4.52 -10.90
N LEU A 125 -5.22 4.65 -10.58
CA LEU A 125 -5.70 5.61 -9.58
C LEU A 125 -5.21 5.26 -8.18
N LEU A 126 -5.27 3.97 -7.82
CA LEU A 126 -4.75 3.48 -6.55
C LEU A 126 -3.23 3.60 -6.47
N LEU A 127 -2.50 3.44 -7.58
CA LEU A 127 -1.06 3.64 -7.58
C LEU A 127 -0.69 5.11 -7.32
N ILE A 128 -1.41 6.05 -7.95
CA ILE A 128 -1.24 7.50 -7.73
C ILE A 128 -1.58 7.87 -6.29
N LEU A 129 -2.72 7.41 -5.79
CA LEU A 129 -3.13 7.64 -4.39
C LEU A 129 -2.10 7.04 -3.42
N GLY A 130 -1.54 5.87 -3.72
CA GLY A 130 -0.48 5.25 -2.92
C GLY A 130 0.73 6.16 -2.81
N GLN A 131 1.20 6.69 -3.93
CA GLN A 131 2.33 7.63 -3.95
C GLN A 131 2.03 8.93 -3.20
N PHE A 132 0.79 9.44 -3.34
CA PHE A 132 0.35 10.61 -2.59
C PHE A 132 0.40 10.35 -1.07
N PHE A 133 -0.16 9.24 -0.60
CA PHE A 133 -0.13 8.89 0.82
C PHE A 133 1.28 8.65 1.34
N GLU A 134 2.16 8.02 0.56
CA GLU A 134 3.57 7.82 0.94
C GLU A 134 4.30 9.17 1.08
N SER A 135 4.14 10.06 0.10
CA SER A 135 4.76 11.39 0.11
C SER A 135 4.22 12.26 1.24
N PHE A 136 2.90 12.23 1.45
CA PHE A 136 2.25 12.99 2.50
C PHE A 136 2.61 12.46 3.90
N ARG A 137 2.62 11.12 4.09
CA ARG A 137 3.11 10.50 5.32
C ARG A 137 4.52 10.97 5.64
N LYS A 138 5.44 10.94 4.68
CA LYS A 138 6.82 11.39 4.87
C LYS A 138 6.89 12.83 5.37
N SER A 139 6.19 13.76 4.71
CA SER A 139 6.13 15.17 5.12
C SER A 139 5.58 15.35 6.55
N VAL A 140 4.49 14.65 6.88
CA VAL A 140 3.88 14.68 8.21
C VAL A 140 4.85 14.14 9.27
N LEU A 141 5.54 13.04 8.99
CA LEU A 141 6.49 12.44 9.91
C LEU A 141 7.70 13.35 10.13
N ASP A 142 8.30 13.86 9.07
CA ASP A 142 9.47 14.75 9.13
C ASP A 142 9.16 15.97 9.99
N ARG A 143 7.98 16.59 9.81
CA ARG A 143 7.51 17.70 10.66
C ARG A 143 7.34 17.28 12.12
N CYS A 144 6.72 16.13 12.36
CA CYS A 144 6.46 15.71 13.73
C CYS A 144 7.75 15.32 14.48
N PHE A 145 8.75 14.76 13.78
CA PHE A 145 10.09 14.54 14.34
C PHE A 145 10.82 15.86 14.59
N ALA A 146 10.77 16.82 13.66
CA ALA A 146 11.37 18.14 13.85
C ALA A 146 10.79 18.91 15.04
N ASN A 147 9.49 18.73 15.32
CA ASN A 147 8.79 19.35 16.44
C ASN A 147 8.79 18.50 17.72
N SER A 148 9.37 17.29 17.68
CA SER A 148 9.46 16.44 18.87
C SER A 148 10.59 16.96 19.78
N SER A 149 10.27 17.22 21.04
CA SER A 149 11.24 17.55 22.09
C SER A 149 11.28 16.43 23.13
N PRO A 150 12.39 16.22 23.84
CA PRO A 150 12.52 15.15 24.85
C PRO A 150 11.38 15.15 25.89
N ASP A 151 10.88 16.34 26.23
CA ASP A 151 9.82 16.53 27.24
C ASP A 151 8.39 16.45 26.67
N LYS A 152 8.21 16.46 25.34
CA LYS A 152 6.90 16.45 24.69
C LYS A 152 6.64 15.09 24.07
N LYS A 153 5.60 14.40 24.56
CA LYS A 153 5.07 13.20 23.90
C LYS A 153 4.77 13.50 22.45
N PHE A 154 5.27 12.65 21.54
CA PHE A 154 5.01 12.74 20.12
C PHE A 154 3.50 12.84 19.86
N ARG A 155 3.07 13.86 19.10
CA ARG A 155 1.67 14.02 18.67
C ARG A 155 1.63 14.31 17.19
N LEU A 156 0.63 13.75 16.50
CA LEU A 156 0.21 14.28 15.20
C LEU A 156 -0.20 15.74 15.43
N VAL A 157 0.56 16.67 14.85
CA VAL A 157 0.26 18.10 14.90
C VAL A 157 -0.56 18.44 13.64
N PRO A 158 -1.90 18.57 13.74
CA PRO A 158 -2.68 19.23 12.71
C PRO A 158 -2.40 20.73 12.79
N GLY A 159 -1.97 21.33 11.68
CA GLY A 159 -1.72 22.75 11.57
C GLY A 159 -2.05 23.26 10.16
N THR A 160 -2.14 24.57 9.99
CA THR A 160 -2.40 25.22 8.69
C THR A 160 -1.38 24.80 7.61
N THR A 161 -0.14 24.51 8.01
CA THR A 161 0.94 23.99 7.14
C THR A 161 0.61 22.65 6.47
N VAL A 162 -0.35 21.89 7.00
CA VAL A 162 -0.77 20.61 6.41
C VAL A 162 -1.40 20.81 5.03
N TRP A 163 -2.10 21.92 4.84
CA TRP A 163 -2.77 22.23 3.58
C TRP A 163 -1.75 22.59 2.49
N ASP A 164 -0.74 23.40 2.82
CA ASP A 164 0.29 23.82 1.88
C ASP A 164 1.13 22.62 1.40
N GLU A 165 1.44 21.68 2.31
CA GLU A 165 2.13 20.43 1.97
C GLU A 165 1.29 19.55 1.02
N GLN A 166 -0.02 19.44 1.27
CA GLN A 166 -0.93 18.70 0.38
C GLN A 166 -0.96 19.32 -1.00
N LEU A 167 -1.09 20.65 -1.09
CA LEU A 167 -1.09 21.38 -2.35
C LEU A 167 0.23 21.19 -3.12
N ALA A 168 1.38 21.27 -2.42
CA ALA A 168 2.69 21.08 -3.03
C ALA A 168 2.89 19.66 -3.60
N ILE A 169 2.35 18.63 -2.95
CA ILE A 169 2.37 17.26 -3.49
C ILE A 169 1.38 17.14 -4.65
N MET A 170 0.19 17.72 -4.54
CA MET A 170 -0.84 17.67 -5.58
C MET A 170 -0.42 18.34 -6.89
N ASP A 171 0.41 19.40 -6.82
CA ASP A 171 0.89 20.13 -8.01
C ASP A 171 1.77 19.27 -8.94
N GLN A 172 2.29 18.14 -8.44
CA GLN A 172 3.09 17.19 -9.23
C GLN A 172 2.25 16.36 -10.23
N TYR A 173 0.92 16.37 -10.07
CA TYR A 173 0.01 15.55 -10.87
C TYR A 173 -0.79 16.38 -11.88
N LYS A 174 -1.21 15.75 -12.99
CA LYS A 174 -2.08 16.42 -13.97
C LYS A 174 -3.47 16.65 -13.36
N LYS A 175 -4.05 17.83 -13.57
CA LYS A 175 -5.37 18.22 -13.03
C LYS A 175 -6.49 17.19 -13.30
N GLN A 176 -6.54 16.63 -14.51
CA GLN A 176 -7.53 15.59 -14.85
C GLN A 176 -7.36 14.33 -13.99
N GLN A 177 -6.11 13.90 -13.74
CA GLN A 177 -5.82 12.74 -12.91
C GLN A 177 -6.19 12.99 -11.43
N LEU A 178 -6.04 14.22 -10.95
CA LEU A 178 -6.42 14.60 -9.59
C LEU A 178 -7.93 14.45 -9.35
N LEU A 179 -8.78 14.81 -10.33
CA LEU A 179 -10.23 14.64 -10.20
C LEU A 179 -10.62 13.16 -10.09
N ASP A 180 -10.08 12.31 -10.96
CA ASP A 180 -10.32 10.86 -10.89
C ASP A 180 -9.81 10.25 -9.58
N CYS A 181 -8.64 10.71 -9.12
CA CYS A 181 -8.08 10.29 -7.83
C CYS A 181 -8.92 10.76 -6.65
N TYR A 182 -9.49 11.98 -6.71
CA TYR A 182 -10.41 12.48 -5.69
C TYR A 182 -11.67 11.60 -5.59
N HIS A 183 -12.26 11.23 -6.73
CA HIS A 183 -13.40 10.30 -6.73
C HIS A 183 -13.02 8.92 -6.22
N MET A 184 -11.85 8.41 -6.59
CA MET A 184 -11.35 7.13 -6.10
C MET A 184 -11.09 7.17 -4.58
N TYR A 185 -10.52 8.26 -4.07
CA TYR A 185 -10.31 8.49 -2.64
C TYR A 185 -11.64 8.52 -1.89
N GLY A 186 -12.63 9.28 -2.38
CA GLY A 186 -13.98 9.31 -1.81
C GLY A 186 -14.62 7.92 -1.80
N PHE A 187 -14.42 7.14 -2.86
CA PHE A 187 -14.90 5.76 -2.90
C PHE A 187 -14.21 4.86 -1.87
N ILE A 188 -12.89 4.94 -1.71
CA ILE A 188 -12.15 4.23 -0.65
C ILE A 188 -12.72 4.58 0.72
N LEU A 189 -12.92 5.87 0.99
CA LEU A 189 -13.46 6.35 2.26
C LEU A 189 -14.85 5.75 2.53
N GLN A 190 -15.74 5.77 1.53
CA GLN A 190 -17.08 5.18 1.64
C GLN A 190 -17.04 3.68 1.92
N VAL A 191 -16.18 2.91 1.22
CA VAL A 191 -16.02 1.47 1.48
C VAL A 191 -15.51 1.25 2.90
N PHE A 192 -14.49 2.02 3.30
CA PHE A 192 -13.83 1.88 4.59
C PHE A 192 -14.79 2.18 5.75
N GLU A 193 -15.49 3.31 5.70
CA GLU A 193 -16.51 3.70 6.68
C GLU A 193 -17.64 2.67 6.77
N ARG A 194 -18.14 2.18 5.62
CA ARG A 194 -19.23 1.21 5.61
C ARG A 194 -18.82 -0.14 6.18
N LYS A 195 -17.59 -0.60 5.92
CA LYS A 195 -17.07 -1.88 6.44
C LYS A 195 -16.67 -1.81 7.91
N LEU A 196 -16.42 -0.60 8.42
CA LEU A 196 -16.12 -0.30 9.83
C LEU A 196 -17.33 0.23 10.61
N ARG A 197 -18.53 0.16 10.03
CA ARG A 197 -19.79 0.42 10.73
C ARG A 197 -20.41 -0.90 11.20
N PRO A 198 -20.89 -0.99 12.45
CA PRO A 198 -21.56 -2.21 12.92
C PRO A 198 -22.83 -2.48 12.09
N PRO A 199 -23.11 -3.75 11.74
CA PRO A 199 -24.31 -4.12 11.00
C PRO A 199 -25.57 -3.86 11.84
N ARG A 200 -26.64 -3.36 11.21
CA ARG A 200 -27.90 -2.96 11.88
C ARG A 200 -28.54 -4.09 12.69
N PHE A 201 -28.49 -5.33 12.21
CA PHE A 201 -29.10 -6.51 12.87
C PHE A 201 -28.43 -6.86 14.22
N ASN A 202 -27.14 -6.57 14.37
CA ASN A 202 -26.42 -6.89 15.60
C ASN A 202 -26.78 -5.97 16.76
N GLN A 203 -27.61 -4.94 16.54
CA GLN A 203 -28.14 -4.12 17.64
C GLN A 203 -28.98 -4.94 18.65
N LEU A 204 -29.57 -6.06 18.20
CA LEU A 204 -30.46 -6.92 18.99
C LEU A 204 -29.75 -8.13 19.64
N LEU A 205 -28.74 -8.74 18.98
CA LEU A 205 -27.95 -9.86 19.53
C LEU A 205 -26.95 -9.43 20.64
N ASN A 206 -26.90 -8.13 20.92
CA ASN A 206 -25.99 -7.39 21.79
C ASN A 206 -25.99 -7.74 23.29
N ARG A 207 -26.83 -8.67 23.75
CA ARG A 207 -26.81 -9.15 25.14
C ARG A 207 -25.93 -10.39 25.35
N PHE A 208 -25.55 -11.10 24.29
CA PHE A 208 -25.01 -12.46 24.43
C PHE A 208 -23.52 -12.65 24.09
N LEU A 209 -22.81 -11.60 23.65
CA LEU A 209 -21.39 -11.71 23.26
C LEU A 209 -20.50 -10.67 23.97
N PRO A 210 -19.83 -11.05 25.08
CA PRO A 210 -18.80 -10.24 25.72
C PRO A 210 -17.63 -9.93 24.76
N GLY A 211 -17.18 -8.67 24.69
CA GLY A 211 -16.05 -8.25 23.84
C GLY A 211 -16.42 -7.61 22.49
N TYR A 212 -17.71 -7.46 22.19
CA TYR A 212 -18.16 -6.78 20.96
C TYR A 212 -17.98 -5.25 21.06
N ASN A 213 -16.98 -4.70 20.35
CA ASN A 213 -16.79 -3.25 20.29
C ASN A 213 -17.92 -2.58 19.48
N ARG A 214 -18.88 -2.01 20.23
CA ARG A 214 -20.09 -1.33 19.74
C ARG A 214 -19.84 -0.06 18.94
N ARG A 215 -18.64 0.54 19.09
CA ARG A 215 -18.35 1.87 18.55
C ARG A 215 -17.89 1.77 17.09
N PRO A 216 -18.57 2.45 16.14
CA PRO A 216 -18.03 2.59 14.78
C PRO A 216 -16.65 3.25 14.85
N ALA A 217 -15.84 3.04 13.82
CA ALA A 217 -14.59 3.78 13.70
C ALA A 217 -14.87 5.29 13.69
N SER A 218 -14.12 6.04 14.48
CA SER A 218 -14.22 7.50 14.48
C SER A 218 -13.54 8.09 13.25
N THR A 219 -13.94 9.29 12.84
CA THR A 219 -13.31 10.02 11.73
C THR A 219 -11.80 10.15 11.94
N LYS A 220 -11.37 10.49 13.15
CA LYS A 220 -9.95 10.61 13.51
C LYS A 220 -9.19 9.29 13.35
N GLU A 221 -9.79 8.16 13.70
CA GLU A 221 -9.16 6.84 13.51
C GLU A 221 -8.97 6.54 12.02
N ILE A 222 -9.98 6.83 11.20
CA ILE A 222 -9.93 6.65 9.75
C ILE A 222 -8.87 7.56 9.11
N GLU A 223 -8.87 8.84 9.45
CA GLU A 223 -7.87 9.81 9.00
C GLU A 223 -6.46 9.38 9.39
N THR A 224 -6.26 8.98 10.65
CA THR A 224 -4.96 8.51 11.13
C THR A 224 -4.49 7.29 10.34
N THR A 225 -5.39 6.34 10.07
CA THR A 225 -5.08 5.16 9.24
C THR A 225 -4.75 5.52 7.80
N LEU A 226 -5.45 6.47 7.18
CA LEU A 226 -5.17 6.87 5.80
C LEU A 226 -3.84 7.63 5.70
N ILE A 227 -3.61 8.59 6.60
CA ILE A 227 -2.43 9.46 6.59
C ILE A 227 -1.17 8.66 6.96
N LEU A 228 -1.22 7.89 8.05
CA LEU A 228 -0.05 7.15 8.51
C LEU A 228 0.05 5.76 7.88
N GLY A 229 -1.06 5.07 7.64
CA GLY A 229 -1.01 3.70 7.13
C GLY A 229 -1.04 3.58 5.62
N GLY A 230 -1.52 4.62 4.92
CA GLY A 230 -1.70 4.60 3.48
C GLY A 230 -2.57 3.45 2.98
N ILE A 231 -2.34 3.06 1.72
CA ILE A 231 -3.13 2.02 1.04
C ILE A 231 -2.92 0.64 1.66
N ASP A 232 -1.73 0.30 2.15
CA ASP A 232 -1.49 -1.03 2.72
C ASP A 232 -2.26 -1.24 4.02
N ALA A 233 -2.29 -0.25 4.92
CA ALA A 233 -3.08 -0.36 6.14
C ALA A 233 -4.58 -0.50 5.84
N VAL A 234 -5.10 0.28 4.89
CA VAL A 234 -6.50 0.15 4.43
C VAL A 234 -6.79 -1.27 3.93
N ARG A 235 -5.92 -1.81 3.07
CA ARG A 235 -6.03 -3.19 2.55
C ARG A 235 -6.03 -4.22 3.67
N GLN A 236 -5.12 -4.09 4.63
CA GLN A 236 -4.99 -5.03 5.75
C GLN A 236 -6.21 -4.99 6.68
N ILE A 237 -6.76 -3.80 6.94
CA ILE A 237 -7.95 -3.63 7.79
C ILE A 237 -9.22 -4.11 7.07
N LEU A 238 -9.29 -4.02 5.73
CA LEU A 238 -10.41 -4.53 4.95
C LEU A 238 -10.35 -6.05 4.70
N LEU A 239 -9.19 -6.67 4.85
CA LEU A 239 -8.95 -8.08 4.57
C LEU A 239 -9.85 -9.04 5.37
N PRO A 240 -10.06 -8.86 6.69
CA PRO A 240 -10.93 -9.74 7.46
C PRO A 240 -12.37 -9.70 6.97
N ARG A 241 -13.11 -10.79 7.17
CA ARG A 241 -14.48 -10.93 6.67
C ARG A 241 -15.49 -10.26 7.58
N THR A 242 -15.29 -10.35 8.89
CA THR A 242 -16.26 -9.89 9.88
C THR A 242 -15.95 -8.47 10.36
N TYR A 243 -16.97 -7.73 10.78
CA TYR A 243 -16.80 -6.41 11.39
C TYR A 243 -15.88 -6.43 12.61
N VAL A 244 -16.03 -7.44 13.49
CA VAL A 244 -15.25 -7.55 14.73
C VAL A 244 -13.77 -7.71 14.44
N GLU A 245 -13.40 -8.57 13.49
CA GLU A 245 -12.01 -8.75 13.08
C GLU A 245 -11.43 -7.48 12.45
N ARG A 246 -12.19 -6.78 11.59
CA ARG A 246 -11.75 -5.49 11.02
C ARG A 246 -11.51 -4.45 12.11
N ARG A 247 -12.41 -4.39 13.10
CA ARG A 247 -12.27 -3.46 14.23
C ARG A 247 -11.07 -3.82 15.11
N ARG A 248 -10.81 -5.10 15.32
CA ARG A 248 -9.59 -5.57 16.01
C ARG A 248 -8.34 -5.19 15.20
N ALA A 249 -8.33 -5.42 13.88
CA ALA A 249 -7.21 -5.05 13.02
C ALA A 249 -6.92 -3.54 13.07
N LEU A 250 -7.96 -2.70 13.04
CA LEU A 250 -7.84 -1.26 13.20
C LEU A 250 -7.29 -0.87 14.59
N SER A 251 -7.80 -1.49 15.66
CA SER A 251 -7.29 -1.24 17.02
C SER A 251 -5.83 -1.67 17.18
N THR A 252 -5.42 -2.79 16.58
CA THR A 252 -4.04 -3.27 16.60
C THR A 252 -3.12 -2.32 15.84
N PHE A 253 -3.57 -1.84 14.67
CA PHE A 253 -2.83 -0.85 13.90
C PHE A 253 -2.61 0.44 14.70
N LEU A 254 -3.68 1.01 15.26
CA LEU A 254 -3.60 2.25 16.04
C LEU A 254 -2.79 2.07 17.33
N GLY A 255 -2.93 0.95 18.03
CA GLY A 255 -2.15 0.63 19.21
C GLY A 255 -0.64 0.54 18.91
N GLY A 256 -0.26 -0.01 17.75
CA GLY A 256 1.13 -0.04 17.30
C GLY A 256 1.71 1.32 16.93
N LEU A 257 0.87 2.35 16.77
CA LEU A 257 1.29 3.72 16.52
C LEU A 257 1.38 4.56 17.80
N ASP A 258 0.82 4.10 18.91
CA ASP A 258 0.75 4.85 20.16
C ASP A 258 2.00 4.57 21.03
N PRO A 259 2.80 5.61 21.36
CA PRO A 259 3.95 5.48 22.24
C PRO A 259 3.63 4.90 23.63
N ALA A 260 2.40 5.06 24.10
CA ALA A 260 1.97 4.51 25.39
C ALA A 260 1.67 3.00 25.34
N MET A 261 1.41 2.45 24.14
CA MET A 261 0.93 1.07 23.97
C MET A 261 1.97 0.15 23.34
N ASP A 262 2.90 0.65 22.52
CA ASP A 262 3.95 -0.16 21.89
C ASP A 262 5.31 0.54 21.98
N HIS A 263 6.31 -0.14 22.55
CA HIS A 263 7.71 0.32 22.61
C HIS A 263 8.37 0.43 21.23
N ARG A 264 7.80 -0.19 20.19
CA ARG A 264 8.30 -0.17 18.80
C ARG A 264 7.58 0.85 17.93
N TRP A 265 6.78 1.74 18.52
CA TRP A 265 6.02 2.76 17.80
C TRP A 265 6.91 3.52 16.81
N GLU A 266 8.11 3.94 17.21
CA GLU A 266 9.02 4.69 16.34
C GLU A 266 9.43 3.89 15.08
N ARG A 267 9.64 2.57 15.22
CA ARG A 267 9.91 1.70 14.07
C ARG A 267 8.69 1.55 13.18
N ASN A 268 7.49 1.49 13.75
CA ASN A 268 6.23 1.42 13.01
C ASN A 268 5.94 2.74 12.26
N TRP A 269 6.49 3.85 12.75
CA TRP A 269 6.44 5.15 12.10
C TRP A 269 7.49 5.32 11.00
N ARG A 270 8.66 4.67 11.13
CA ARG A 270 9.75 4.73 10.13
C ARG A 270 9.64 3.70 9.00
N ARG A 271 8.75 2.70 9.13
CA ARG A 271 8.44 1.71 8.09
C ARG A 271 7.51 2.28 7.02
#